data_AF-A0A7X9JBS5-F1
#
_entry.id   AF-A0A7X9JBS5-F1
#
_cell.length_a   1.000
_cell.length_b   1.000
_cell.length_c   1.000
_cell.angle_alpha   90.00
_cell.angle_beta   90.00
_cell.angle_gamma   90.00
#
_symmetry.space_group_name_H-M   'P 1'
#
loop_
_entity.id
_entity.type
_entity.pdbx_description
1 polymer ?
#
loop_
_entity_poly.entity_id
_entity_poly.type
_entity_poly.pdbx_seq_one_letter_code
_entity_poly.pdbx_strand_id
1 'polypeptide(L)'
;MIYSKFEKVVKEKISDEDVLGKIGNKLHDIEREIDGMANRNDADLNEILRRTKELLERAFRNSLGSSIWVGKNWKDIKEDIEHNLRELKNRL
;
A
#
# COMPACT_ATOMS: atom_id res chain seq x y z
N MET A 1 -10.55 12.18 -3.51
CA MET A 1 -9.97 10.83 -3.42
C MET A 1 -8.51 10.97 -3.79
N ILE A 2 -7.62 10.62 -2.87
CA ILE A 2 -6.21 10.55 -3.18
C ILE A 2 -6.07 9.17 -3.82
N TYR A 3 -5.92 9.11 -5.14
CA TYR A 3 -5.50 7.86 -5.73
C TYR A 3 -4.05 7.66 -5.31
N SER A 4 -3.82 6.90 -4.23
CA SER A 4 -2.50 6.47 -3.87
C SER A 4 -2.04 5.56 -4.99
N LYS A 5 -0.98 5.95 -5.70
CA LYS A 5 -0.43 5.15 -6.80
C LYS A 5 0.11 3.80 -6.31
N PHE A 6 0.10 3.53 -5.00
CA PHE A 6 0.55 2.27 -4.44
C PHE A 6 -0.21 1.06 -5.01
N GLU A 7 -1.52 1.13 -5.26
CA GLU A 7 -2.26 -0.01 -5.82
C GLU A 7 -1.66 -0.37 -7.18
N LYS A 8 -1.37 0.64 -8.01
CA LYS A 8 -0.71 0.49 -9.30
C LYS A 8 0.71 -0.07 -9.15
N VAL A 9 1.51 0.47 -8.23
CA VAL A 9 2.88 -0.02 -7.97
C VAL A 9 2.88 -1.48 -7.52
N VAL A 10 1.97 -1.86 -6.63
CA VAL A 10 1.83 -3.23 -6.15
C VAL A 10 1.40 -4.14 -7.30
N LYS A 11 0.44 -3.72 -8.14
CA LYS A 11 0.01 -4.48 -9.31
C LYS A 11 1.14 -4.69 -10.32
N GLU A 12 1.93 -3.66 -10.62
CA GLU A 12 3.09 -3.75 -11.54
C GLU A 12 4.18 -4.72 -11.05
N LYS A 13 4.27 -4.96 -9.74
CA LYS A 13 5.24 -5.87 -9.13
C LYS A 13 4.75 -7.33 -9.08
N ILE A 14 3.51 -7.60 -9.46
CA ILE A 14 2.93 -8.95 -9.46
C ILE A 14 2.72 -9.38 -10.92
N SER A 15 3.50 -10.37 -11.35
CA SER A 15 3.39 -10.92 -12.70
C SER A 15 2.30 -12.00 -12.83
N ASP A 16 1.73 -12.45 -11.71
CA ASP A 16 0.76 -13.53 -11.65
C ASP A 16 -0.68 -12.97 -11.62
N GLU A 17 -1.45 -13.22 -12.70
CA GLU A 17 -2.83 -12.73 -12.85
C GLU A 17 -3.80 -13.35 -11.84
N ASP A 18 -3.59 -14.60 -11.41
CA ASP A 18 -4.40 -15.25 -10.39
C ASP A 18 -4.19 -14.61 -9.02
N VAL A 19 -2.95 -14.24 -8.71
CA VAL A 19 -2.62 -13.48 -7.50
C VAL A 19 -3.26 -12.10 -7.58
N LEU A 20 -3.11 -11.39 -8.71
CA LEU A 20 -3.73 -10.08 -8.92
C LEU A 20 -5.25 -10.12 -8.74
N GLY A 21 -5.93 -11.12 -9.29
CA GLY A 21 -7.37 -11.31 -9.11
C GLY A 21 -7.77 -11.52 -7.65
N LYS A 22 -6.97 -12.29 -6.89
CA LYS A 22 -7.23 -12.58 -5.46
C LYS A 22 -6.96 -11.39 -4.53
N ILE A 23 -5.99 -10.55 -4.86
CA ILE A 23 -5.59 -9.44 -4.00
C ILE A 23 -6.09 -8.08 -4.46
N GLY A 24 -6.54 -7.92 -5.71
CA GLY A 24 -6.93 -6.63 -6.27
C GLY A 24 -7.96 -5.89 -5.43
N ASN A 25 -9.05 -6.57 -5.03
CA ASN A 25 -10.05 -5.99 -4.13
C ASN A 25 -9.45 -5.60 -2.76
N LYS A 26 -8.51 -6.40 -2.24
CA LYS A 26 -7.83 -6.11 -0.98
C LYS A 26 -6.92 -4.89 -1.10
N LEU A 27 -6.25 -4.71 -2.23
CA LEU A 27 -5.44 -3.51 -2.48
C LEU A 27 -6.31 -2.26 -2.49
N HIS A 28 -7.49 -2.32 -3.10
CA HIS A 28 -8.43 -1.20 -3.06
C HIS A 28 -8.89 -0.85 -1.64
N ASP A 29 -9.15 -1.86 -0.80
CA ASP A 29 -9.51 -1.64 0.61
C ASP A 29 -8.35 -1.02 1.41
N ILE A 30 -7.12 -1.47 1.14
CA ILE A 30 -5.90 -0.93 1.74
C ILE A 30 -5.72 0.54 1.34
N GLU A 31 -5.98 0.88 0.08
CA GLU A 31 -5.92 2.26 -0.40
C GLU A 31 -6.81 3.18 0.42
N ARG A 32 -8.07 2.78 0.59
CA ARG A 32 -9.07 3.54 1.33
C ARG A 32 -8.69 3.73 2.78
N GLU A 33 -8.12 2.71 3.41
CA GLU A 33 -7.67 2.80 4.80
C GLU A 33 -6.49 3.79 4.95
N ILE A 34 -5.50 3.70 4.06
CA ILE A 34 -4.35 4.62 4.04
C ILE A 34 -4.79 6.05 3.79
N ASP A 35 -5.68 6.27 2.83
CA ASP A 35 -6.29 7.58 2.55
C ASP A 35 -7.01 8.13 3.77
N GLY A 36 -7.80 7.30 4.45
CA GLY A 36 -8.52 7.67 5.66
C GLY A 36 -7.59 8.03 6.82
N MET A 37 -6.40 7.45 6.88
CA MET A 37 -5.36 7.82 7.84
C MET A 37 -4.64 9.10 7.43
N ALA A 38 -4.28 9.24 6.16
CA ALA A 38 -3.56 10.38 5.61
C ALA A 38 -4.33 11.70 5.70
N ASN A 39 -5.65 11.65 5.62
CA ASN A 39 -6.52 12.84 5.74
C ASN A 39 -6.77 13.30 7.19
N ARG A 40 -6.20 12.63 8.20
CA ARG A 40 -6.31 13.07 9.60
C ARG A 40 -5.28 14.14 9.89
N ASN A 41 -5.65 15.16 10.69
CA ASN A 41 -4.76 16.27 11.04
C ASN A 41 -3.51 15.83 11.84
N ASP A 42 -3.59 14.69 12.52
CA ASP A 42 -2.52 14.07 13.31
C ASP A 42 -1.82 12.91 12.57
N ALA A 43 -1.98 12.81 11.24
CA ALA A 43 -1.43 11.72 10.44
C ALA A 43 0.10 11.58 10.58
N ASP A 44 0.54 10.53 11.29
CA ASP A 44 1.93 10.09 11.35
C ASP A 44 2.25 9.19 10.15
N LEU A 45 3.25 9.62 9.37
CA LEU A 45 3.77 8.88 8.23
C LEU A 45 4.25 7.48 8.63
N ASN A 46 4.92 7.35 9.78
CA ASN A 46 5.44 6.06 10.24
C ASN A 46 4.30 5.09 10.60
N GLU A 47 3.22 5.61 11.17
CA GLU A 47 2.03 4.81 11.49
C GLU A 47 1.35 4.32 10.21
N ILE A 48 1.16 5.20 9.23
CA ILE A 48 0.58 4.84 7.92
C ILE A 48 1.43 3.77 7.23
N LEU A 49 2.75 3.94 7.20
CA LEU A 49 3.66 2.96 6.60
C LEU A 49 3.62 1.61 7.32
N ARG A 50 3.65 1.61 8.65
CA ARG A 50 3.54 0.38 9.45
C ARG A 50 2.23 -0.34 9.17
N ARG A 51 1.13 0.41 9.17
CA ARG A 51 -0.21 -0.14 8.91
C ARG A 51 -0.34 -0.70 7.50
N THR A 52 0.16 0.02 6.51
CA THR A 52 0.19 -0.43 5.11
C THR A 52 0.93 -1.75 4.97
N LYS A 53 2.11 -1.86 5.59
CA LYS A 53 2.90 -3.10 5.55
C LYS A 53 2.13 -4.29 6.14
N GLU A 54 1.52 -4.12 7.30
CA GLU A 54 0.72 -5.16 7.96
C GLU A 54 -0.46 -5.61 7.10
N LEU A 55 -1.14 -4.66 6.46
CA LEU A 55 -2.27 -4.96 5.59
C LEU A 55 -1.84 -5.70 4.32
N LEU A 56 -0.71 -5.31 3.72
CA LEU A 56 -0.13 -6.02 2.59
C LEU A 56 0.27 -7.45 2.99
N GLU A 57 1.00 -7.64 4.09
CA GLU A 57 1.36 -8.98 4.57
C GLU A 57 0.11 -9.86 4.78
N ARG A 58 -0.98 -9.30 5.31
CA ARG A 58 -2.27 -9.99 5.45
C ARG A 58 -2.93 -10.29 4.11
N ALA A 59 -2.91 -9.34 3.17
CA ALA A 59 -3.52 -9.50 1.86
C ALA A 59 -2.87 -10.64 1.06
N PHE A 60 -1.53 -10.73 1.15
CA PHE A 60 -0.72 -11.72 0.46
C PHE A 60 -0.61 -13.05 1.20
N ARG A 61 -1.00 -13.15 2.49
CA ARG A 61 -0.82 -14.35 3.35
C ARG A 61 -1.23 -15.67 2.69
N ASN A 62 -2.27 -15.65 1.85
CA ASN A 62 -2.83 -16.84 1.22
C ASN A 62 -2.55 -16.93 -0.31
N SER A 63 -1.74 -16.03 -0.88
CA SER A 63 -1.60 -15.88 -2.34
C SER A 63 -0.18 -16.13 -2.84
N LEU A 64 0.84 -15.69 -2.09
CA LEU A 64 2.28 -15.87 -2.35
C LEU A 64 2.93 -15.96 -0.98
N GLY A 65 4.06 -16.65 -0.78
CA GLY A 65 4.78 -16.67 0.51
C GLY A 65 5.01 -15.24 1.08
N SER A 66 4.05 -14.78 1.88
CA SER A 66 3.62 -13.36 1.89
C SER A 66 4.63 -12.39 2.46
N SER A 67 5.28 -12.81 3.53
CA SER A 67 6.35 -12.05 4.19
C SER A 67 7.58 -11.91 3.29
N ILE A 68 7.83 -12.88 2.39
CA ILE A 68 8.99 -12.85 1.49
C ILE A 68 8.73 -11.85 0.36
N TRP A 69 7.56 -11.90 -0.29
CA TRP A 69 7.26 -10.97 -1.37
C TRP A 69 7.13 -9.54 -0.86
N VAL A 70 6.36 -9.32 0.22
CA VAL A 70 6.21 -7.98 0.79
C VAL A 70 7.57 -7.47 1.27
N GLY A 71 8.36 -8.28 1.98
CA GLY A 71 9.71 -7.89 2.40
C GLY A 71 10.64 -7.48 1.25
N LYS A 72 10.61 -8.21 0.13
CA LYS A 72 11.42 -7.91 -1.07
C LYS A 72 11.01 -6.61 -1.76
N ASN A 73 9.71 -6.33 -1.82
CA ASN A 73 9.16 -5.18 -2.55
C ASN A 73 8.83 -3.98 -1.64
N TRP A 74 8.97 -4.13 -0.32
CA TRP A 74 8.56 -3.13 0.66
C TRP A 74 9.28 -1.79 0.48
N LYS A 75 10.56 -1.81 0.08
CA LYS A 75 11.33 -0.58 -0.14
C LYS A 75 10.67 0.30 -1.20
N ASP A 76 10.40 -0.27 -2.38
CA ASP A 76 9.80 0.45 -3.50
C ASP A 76 8.37 0.93 -3.17
N ILE A 77 7.58 0.08 -2.51
CA ILE A 77 6.22 0.41 -2.08
C ILE A 77 6.24 1.55 -1.04
N LYS A 78 7.16 1.48 -0.08
CA LYS A 78 7.34 2.52 0.93
C LYS A 78 7.70 3.85 0.30
N GLU A 79 8.68 3.87 -0.62
CA GLU A 79 9.13 5.10 -1.29
C GLU A 79 7.97 5.77 -2.06
N ASP A 80 7.13 5.00 -2.75
CA ASP A 80 5.95 5.53 -3.44
C ASP A 80 4.93 6.12 -2.46
N ILE A 81 4.61 5.41 -1.37
CA ILE A 81 3.69 5.92 -0.34
C ILE A 81 4.23 7.19 0.31
N GLU A 82 5.52 7.23 0.67
CA GLU A 82 6.17 8.41 1.23
C GLU A 82 6.13 9.60 0.28
N HIS A 83 6.38 9.38 -1.01
CA HIS A 83 6.29 10.43 -2.03
C HIS A 83 4.87 10.99 -2.12
N ASN A 84 3.87 10.13 -2.30
CA ASN A 84 2.47 10.56 -2.43
C ASN A 84 1.96 11.29 -1.17
N LEU A 85 2.30 10.81 0.02
CA LEU A 85 1.90 11.46 1.28
C LEU A 85 2.58 12.82 1.50
N ARG A 86 3.83 12.99 1.07
CA ARG A 86 4.52 14.29 1.12
C ARG A 86 3.91 15.29 0.14
N GLU A 87 3.62 14.87 -1.09
CA GLU A 87 2.95 15.72 -2.07
C GLU A 87 1.59 16.19 -1.56
N LEU A 88 0.86 15.33 -0.84
CA LEU A 88 -0.39 15.67 -0.17
C LEU A 88 -0.25 16.77 0.89
N LYS A 89 0.70 16.59 1.81
CA LYS A 89 0.93 17.56 2.89
C LYS A 89 1.39 18.92 2.36
N ASN A 90 2.03 18.97 1.19
CA ASN A 90 2.45 20.22 0.55
C ASN A 90 1.32 20.94 -0.22
N ARG A 91 0.17 20.31 -0.41
CA ARG A 91 -0.99 20.88 -1.14
C ARG A 91 -2.09 21.42 -0.22
N LEU A 92 -1.96 21.20 1.09
CA LEU A 92 -2.80 21.77 2.16
C LEU A 92 -2.13 23.02 2.74
#